data_AF-A0A7J5VG76-F1
#
_entry.id   AF-A0A7J5VG76-F1
#
_cell.length_a   1.000
_cell.length_b   1.000
_cell.length_c   1.000
_cell.angle_alpha   90.00
_cell.angle_beta   90.00
_cell.angle_gamma   90.00
#
_symmetry.space_group_name_H-M   'P 1'
#
loop_
_entity.id
_entity.type
_entity.pdbx_description
1 polymer ?
#
loop_
_entity_poly.entity_id
_entity_poly.type
_entity_poly.pdbx_seq_one_letter_code
_entity_poly.pdbx_strand_id
1 'polypeptide(L)'
;MEGWTEEEIKDKNLMAPCGLYCGACGVYIATRDKNEKFKEVMGNLYKTKTEDTECYGCMQSEPPKKLYGYCNLCAIRNCVREKSYYSCHQCSQWPCSMIENFGLATGERVMKRAIPLWRAKVAELGDEKGSVEWARAELTRYHCPNCGKPLFRGAKRCRACKAEVAEALDGTL
;
A
#
# COMPACT_ATOMS: atom_id res chain seq x y z
N MET A 1 -9.66 6.82 -12.01
CA MET A 1 -9.76 5.34 -12.09
C MET A 1 -10.97 4.92 -11.28
N GLU A 2 -11.71 3.84 -11.59
CA GLU A 2 -12.84 3.46 -10.71
C GLU A 2 -12.31 3.21 -9.28
N GLY A 3 -12.87 3.91 -8.28
CA GLY A 3 -12.47 3.76 -6.87
C GLY A 3 -11.37 4.71 -6.36
N TRP A 4 -10.72 5.50 -7.22
CA TRP A 4 -9.70 6.48 -6.82
C TRP A 4 -9.69 7.73 -7.73
N THR A 5 -9.57 8.90 -7.12
CA THR A 5 -9.39 10.18 -7.83
C THR A 5 -7.94 10.42 -8.24
N GLU A 6 -7.72 11.39 -9.12
CA GLU A 6 -6.36 11.79 -9.54
C GLU A 6 -5.57 12.46 -8.40
N GLU A 7 -6.25 13.16 -7.50
CA GLU A 7 -5.67 13.75 -6.30
C GLU A 7 -5.15 12.67 -5.35
N GLU A 8 -5.93 11.60 -5.14
CA GLU A 8 -5.51 10.46 -4.33
C GLU A 8 -4.29 9.76 -4.92
N ILE A 9 -4.26 9.56 -6.24
CA ILE A 9 -3.12 8.93 -6.93
C ILE A 9 -1.84 9.74 -6.72
N LYS A 10 -1.95 11.07 -6.72
CA LYS A 10 -0.82 12.00 -6.53
C LYS A 10 -0.44 12.23 -5.07
N ASP A 11 -1.24 11.74 -4.11
CA ASP A 11 -1.01 12.00 -2.70
C ASP A 11 0.24 11.27 -2.19
N LYS A 12 1.29 12.07 -1.93
CA LYS A 12 2.57 11.58 -1.40
C LYS A 12 2.43 10.94 -0.01
N ASN A 13 1.39 11.27 0.76
CA ASN A 13 1.13 10.62 2.05
C ASN A 13 0.81 9.12 1.89
N LEU A 14 0.27 8.74 0.72
CA LEU A 14 -0.11 7.36 0.40
C LEU A 14 1.04 6.55 -0.20
N MET A 15 2.13 7.21 -0.59
CA MET A 15 3.29 6.61 -1.24
C MET A 15 4.16 5.84 -0.24
N ALA A 16 3.66 4.68 0.20
CA ALA A 16 4.29 3.86 1.22
C ALA A 16 5.75 3.54 0.86
N PRO A 17 6.72 3.77 1.78
CA PRO A 17 8.12 3.76 1.41
C PRO A 17 8.62 2.36 1.06
N CYS A 18 7.96 1.33 1.57
CA CYS A 18 8.26 -0.07 1.28
C CYS A 18 7.66 -0.58 -0.05
N GLY A 19 6.82 0.21 -0.72
CA GLY A 19 6.11 -0.19 -1.95
C GLY A 19 4.73 -0.82 -1.70
N LEU A 20 4.34 -1.07 -0.44
CA LEU A 20 2.99 -1.49 -0.07
C LEU A 20 2.00 -0.31 -0.13
N TYR A 21 1.80 0.26 -1.32
CA TYR A 21 1.08 1.52 -1.55
C TYR A 21 -0.19 1.66 -0.69
N CYS A 22 -0.32 2.78 0.04
CA CYS A 22 -1.41 2.95 1.00
C CYS A 22 -2.76 3.17 0.32
N GLY A 23 -2.80 3.67 -0.92
CA GLY A 23 -4.06 3.81 -1.65
C GLY A 23 -4.77 2.48 -1.88
N ALA A 24 -4.04 1.36 -1.89
CA ALA A 24 -4.59 0.01 -1.96
C ALA A 24 -4.71 -0.68 -0.58
N CYS A 25 -4.39 -0.01 0.53
CA CYS A 25 -4.46 -0.58 1.88
C CYS A 25 -5.90 -0.62 2.39
N GLY A 26 -6.34 -1.77 2.90
CA GLY A 26 -7.69 -1.93 3.46
C GLY A 26 -8.01 -0.96 4.59
N VAL A 27 -7.07 -0.65 5.48
CA VAL A 27 -7.27 0.31 6.59
C VAL A 27 -7.48 1.74 6.07
N TYR A 28 -6.69 2.18 5.09
CA TYR A 28 -6.85 3.48 4.47
C TYR A 28 -8.19 3.57 3.73
N ILE A 29 -8.51 2.57 2.90
CA ILE A 29 -9.77 2.52 2.14
C ILE A 29 -10.98 2.54 3.09
N ALA A 30 -10.94 1.77 4.19
CA ALA A 30 -12.00 1.77 5.19
C ALA A 30 -12.20 3.16 5.85
N THR A 31 -11.10 3.85 6.14
CA THR A 31 -11.11 5.23 6.70
C THR A 31 -11.67 6.22 5.70
N ARG A 32 -11.14 6.23 4.47
CA ARG A 32 -11.55 7.12 3.38
C ARG A 32 -13.03 6.99 3.04
N ASP A 33 -13.50 5.75 2.91
CA ASP A 33 -14.88 5.44 2.51
C ASP A 33 -15.88 5.56 3.69
N LYS A 34 -15.40 5.87 4.91
CA LYS A 34 -16.20 5.86 6.15
C LYS A 34 -16.95 4.54 6.33
N ASN A 35 -16.29 3.43 6.02
CA ASN A 35 -16.89 2.10 5.99
C ASN A 35 -16.61 1.35 7.29
N GLU A 36 -17.46 1.58 8.30
CA GLU A 36 -17.30 1.00 9.64
C GLU A 36 -17.27 -0.55 9.64
N LYS A 37 -18.07 -1.19 8.79
CA LYS A 37 -18.05 -2.66 8.66
C LYS A 37 -16.70 -3.16 8.15
N PHE A 38 -16.13 -2.49 7.15
CA PHE A 38 -14.82 -2.88 6.62
C PHE A 38 -13.69 -2.56 7.61
N LYS A 39 -13.82 -1.45 8.34
CA LYS A 39 -12.92 -1.05 9.40
C LYS A 39 -12.86 -2.10 10.53
N GLU A 40 -14.01 -2.62 10.94
CA GLU A 40 -14.11 -3.72 11.91
C GLU A 40 -13.44 -5.00 11.38
N VAL A 41 -13.67 -5.37 10.11
CA VAL A 41 -13.01 -6.53 9.49
C VAL A 41 -11.49 -6.37 9.48
N MET A 42 -10.98 -5.17 9.16
CA MET A 42 -9.53 -4.89 9.22
C MET A 42 -9.01 -4.92 10.66
N GLY A 43 -9.75 -4.36 11.61
CA GLY A 43 -9.38 -4.38 13.03
C GLY A 43 -9.24 -5.82 13.54
N ASN A 44 -10.23 -6.66 13.27
CA ASN A 44 -10.22 -8.07 13.65
C ASN A 44 -9.06 -8.85 13.02
N LEU A 45 -8.75 -8.60 11.74
CA LEU A 45 -7.63 -9.25 11.04
C LEU A 45 -6.29 -9.00 11.75
N TYR A 46 -6.12 -7.81 12.29
CA TYR A 46 -4.88 -7.35 12.92
C TYR A 46 -4.96 -7.27 14.45
N LYS A 47 -6.06 -7.77 15.05
CA LYS A 47 -6.33 -7.75 16.49
C LYS A 47 -6.24 -6.34 17.10
N THR A 48 -6.72 -5.34 16.37
CA THR A 48 -6.86 -3.95 16.84
C THR A 48 -8.33 -3.59 17.01
N LYS A 49 -8.63 -2.66 17.92
CA LYS A 49 -9.99 -2.14 18.05
C LYS A 49 -10.38 -1.36 16.78
N THR A 50 -11.67 -1.32 16.46
CA THR A 50 -12.19 -0.55 15.32
C THR A 50 -11.78 0.92 15.42
N GLU A 51 -11.91 1.54 16.59
CA GLU A 51 -11.52 2.94 16.85
C GLU A 51 -10.04 3.24 16.55
N ASP A 52 -9.16 2.25 16.70
CA ASP A 52 -7.72 2.35 16.42
C ASP A 52 -7.37 2.00 14.96
N THR A 53 -8.35 1.57 14.17
CA THR A 53 -8.17 1.12 12.78
C THR A 53 -8.46 2.26 11.81
N GLU A 54 -7.75 3.38 11.96
CA GLU A 54 -7.84 4.56 11.09
C GLU A 54 -6.47 4.98 10.55
N CYS A 55 -6.42 5.41 9.29
CA CYS A 55 -5.17 5.86 8.68
C CYS A 55 -5.39 6.83 7.52
N TYR A 56 -4.55 7.87 7.42
CA TYR A 56 -4.48 8.78 6.27
C TYR A 56 -3.19 8.60 5.43
N GLY A 57 -2.57 7.41 5.49
CA GLY A 57 -1.34 7.10 4.75
C GLY A 57 -0.09 7.12 5.61
N CYS A 58 0.89 6.24 5.33
CA CYS A 58 2.03 6.10 6.23
C CYS A 58 3.09 7.20 6.08
N MET A 59 3.09 7.97 4.99
CA MET A 59 4.07 9.04 4.75
C MET A 59 3.55 10.43 5.11
N GLN A 60 2.51 10.53 5.93
CA GLN A 60 2.08 11.77 6.57
C GLN A 60 3.25 12.53 7.21
N SER A 61 3.18 13.86 7.14
CA SER A 61 4.07 14.74 7.90
C SER A 61 3.98 14.45 9.41
N GLU A 62 5.07 14.73 10.13
CA GLU A 62 5.07 14.60 11.59
C GLU A 62 4.59 15.90 12.26
N PRO A 63 3.73 15.81 13.30
CA PRO A 63 3.05 14.60 13.77
C PRO A 63 1.91 14.17 12.81
N PRO A 64 1.65 12.86 12.62
CA PRO A 64 0.60 12.39 11.72
C PRO A 64 -0.79 12.68 12.29
N LYS A 65 -1.76 12.95 11.40
CA LYS A 65 -3.16 13.17 11.80
C LYS A 65 -3.79 11.90 12.38
N LYS A 66 -3.69 10.79 11.64
CA LYS A 66 -4.04 9.43 12.10
C LYS A 66 -3.16 8.42 11.38
N LEU A 67 -2.42 7.64 12.15
CA LEU A 67 -1.54 6.61 11.62
C LEU A 67 -1.87 5.28 12.29
N TYR A 68 -2.11 4.26 11.47
CA TYR A 68 -2.39 2.93 11.98
C TYR A 68 -1.20 2.36 12.76
N GLY A 69 -1.45 1.67 13.88
CA GLY A 69 -0.43 1.25 14.84
C GLY A 69 0.74 0.47 14.21
N TYR A 70 0.47 -0.42 13.27
CA TYR A 70 1.53 -1.15 12.55
C TYR A 70 2.46 -0.23 11.76
N CYS A 71 1.93 0.81 11.13
CA CYS A 71 2.74 1.79 10.42
C CYS A 71 3.46 2.75 11.38
N ASN A 72 2.91 3.00 12.56
CA ASN A 72 3.52 3.81 13.60
C ASN A 72 4.82 3.16 14.15
N LEU A 73 4.84 1.82 14.26
CA LEU A 73 5.98 1.05 14.76
C LEU A 73 6.88 0.48 13.63
N CYS A 74 6.69 0.92 12.39
CA CYS A 74 7.35 0.31 11.23
C CYS A 74 8.83 0.72 11.10
N ALA A 75 9.73 -0.24 11.26
CA ALA A 75 11.18 -0.03 11.11
C ALA A 75 11.59 0.44 9.71
N ILE A 76 10.92 -0.03 8.64
CA ILE A 76 11.22 0.40 7.26
C ILE A 76 10.93 1.89 7.08
N ARG A 77 9.83 2.38 7.67
CA ARG A 77 9.45 3.79 7.63
C ARG A 77 10.46 4.66 8.38
N ASN A 78 10.91 4.22 9.55
CA ASN A 78 11.93 4.92 10.32
C ASN A 78 13.25 4.98 9.56
N CYS A 79 13.70 3.85 9.00
CA CYS A 79 14.94 3.76 8.23
C CYS A 79 14.95 4.73 7.02
N VAL A 80 13.84 4.81 6.27
CA VAL A 80 13.73 5.70 5.10
C VAL A 80 13.83 7.17 5.52
N ARG A 81 13.20 7.54 6.64
CA ARG A 81 13.25 8.91 7.17
C ARG A 81 14.63 9.28 7.72
N GLU A 82 15.27 8.39 8.47
CA GLU A 82 16.64 8.60 8.98
C GLU A 82 17.63 8.82 7.84
N LYS A 83 17.43 8.13 6.71
CA LYS A 83 18.23 8.30 5.49
C LYS A 83 17.83 9.52 4.64
N SER A 84 16.86 10.33 5.10
CA SER A 84 16.28 11.45 4.32
C SER A 84 15.74 11.02 2.96
N TYR A 85 15.30 9.77 2.85
CA TYR A 85 14.58 9.25 1.69
C TYR A 85 13.08 9.37 1.92
N TYR A 86 12.31 9.30 0.85
CA TYR A 86 10.86 9.15 0.90
C TYR A 86 10.39 7.75 0.51
N SER A 87 11.25 6.93 -0.10
CA SER A 87 10.93 5.53 -0.41
C SER A 87 12.18 4.68 -0.62
N CYS A 88 12.04 3.37 -0.39
CA CYS A 88 13.08 2.37 -0.61
C CYS A 88 13.56 2.33 -2.08
N HIS A 89 12.79 2.84 -3.04
CA HIS A 89 13.24 2.90 -4.43
C HIS A 89 14.52 3.75 -4.59
N GLN A 90 14.76 4.73 -3.70
CA GLN A 90 15.97 5.56 -3.67
C GLN A 90 17.19 4.84 -3.04
N CYS A 91 16.98 3.72 -2.36
CA CYS A 91 18.02 3.06 -1.57
C CYS A 91 18.88 2.12 -2.42
N SER A 92 20.16 2.44 -2.64
CA SER A 92 21.09 1.60 -3.42
C SER A 92 21.26 0.17 -2.88
N GLN A 93 21.00 -0.03 -1.58
CA GLN A 93 21.11 -1.34 -0.91
C GLN A 93 19.86 -2.21 -1.03
N TRP A 94 18.85 -1.80 -1.82
CA TRP A 94 17.62 -2.57 -1.97
C TRP A 94 17.79 -3.75 -2.95
N PRO A 95 17.23 -4.95 -2.66
CA PRO A 95 16.52 -5.30 -1.43
C PRO A 95 17.51 -5.54 -0.28
N CYS A 96 17.24 -4.97 0.88
CA CYS A 96 18.06 -5.17 2.08
C CYS A 96 17.42 -6.18 3.04
N SER A 97 18.12 -6.53 4.12
CA SER A 97 17.66 -7.52 5.11
C SER A 97 16.29 -7.21 5.74
N MET A 98 15.89 -5.94 5.86
CA MET A 98 14.55 -5.57 6.35
C MET A 98 13.43 -5.99 5.37
N ILE A 99 13.73 -6.01 4.08
CA ILE A 99 12.81 -6.43 3.03
C ILE A 99 12.86 -7.95 2.88
N GLU A 100 14.06 -8.54 2.85
CA GLU A 100 14.25 -9.99 2.67
C GLU A 100 13.71 -10.82 3.84
N ASN A 101 13.77 -10.29 5.07
CA ASN A 101 13.27 -10.98 6.27
C ASN A 101 11.92 -10.43 6.73
N PHE A 102 11.11 -9.88 5.82
CA PHE A 102 9.82 -9.32 6.18
C PHE A 102 8.87 -10.43 6.64
N GLY A 103 8.30 -10.29 7.83
CA GLY A 103 7.54 -11.36 8.49
C GLY A 103 6.22 -11.78 7.82
N LEU A 104 5.85 -11.18 6.69
CA LEU A 104 4.67 -11.56 5.90
C LEU A 104 5.09 -11.84 4.45
N ALA A 105 5.11 -13.12 4.05
CA ALA A 105 5.55 -13.54 2.73
C ALA A 105 4.78 -12.86 1.58
N THR A 106 3.47 -12.64 1.73
CA THR A 106 2.65 -11.87 0.78
C THR A 106 3.13 -10.43 0.66
N GLY A 107 3.42 -9.78 1.79
CA GLY A 107 3.97 -8.43 1.83
C GLY A 107 5.35 -8.36 1.18
N GLU A 108 6.23 -9.30 1.49
CA GLU A 108 7.56 -9.41 0.86
C GLU A 108 7.47 -9.49 -0.66
N ARG A 109 6.64 -10.39 -1.20
CA ARG A 109 6.42 -10.51 -2.65
C ARG A 109 5.93 -9.20 -3.27
N VAL A 110 4.99 -8.53 -2.61
CA VAL A 110 4.47 -7.25 -3.11
C VAL A 110 5.57 -6.19 -3.10
N MET A 111 6.37 -6.08 -2.03
CA MET A 111 7.50 -5.13 -1.96
C MET A 111 8.54 -5.42 -3.05
N LYS A 112 8.91 -6.69 -3.25
CA LYS A 112 9.85 -7.15 -4.27
C LYS A 112 9.39 -6.89 -5.71
N ARG A 113 8.07 -6.78 -5.94
CA ARG A 113 7.50 -6.35 -7.23
C ARG A 113 7.38 -4.83 -7.35
N ALA A 114 6.84 -4.17 -6.32
CA ALA A 114 6.42 -2.78 -6.39
C ALA A 114 7.59 -1.80 -6.42
N ILE A 115 8.66 -2.04 -5.65
CA ILE A 115 9.82 -1.14 -5.62
C ILE A 115 10.60 -1.11 -6.94
N PRO A 116 10.89 -2.25 -7.61
CA PRO A 116 11.50 -2.23 -8.94
C PRO A 116 10.63 -1.51 -9.97
N LEU A 117 9.31 -1.67 -9.92
CA LEU A 117 8.40 -0.94 -10.79
C LEU A 117 8.48 0.58 -10.55
N TRP A 118 8.58 1.00 -9.29
CA TRP A 118 8.76 2.42 -8.95
C TRP A 118 10.07 2.97 -9.54
N ARG A 119 11.17 2.24 -9.38
CA ARG A 119 12.47 2.59 -9.98
C ARG A 119 12.37 2.75 -11.49
N ALA A 120 11.75 1.77 -12.16
CA ALA A 120 11.57 1.81 -13.60
C ALA A 120 10.78 3.04 -14.05
N LYS A 121 9.69 3.36 -13.35
CA LYS A 121 8.87 4.54 -13.66
C LYS A 121 9.57 5.86 -13.40
N VAL A 122 10.34 5.96 -12.32
CA VAL A 122 11.16 7.15 -12.04
C VAL A 122 12.29 7.31 -13.06
N ALA A 123 12.94 6.22 -13.47
CA ALA A 123 13.96 6.27 -14.52
C ALA A 123 13.39 6.68 -15.88
N GLU A 124 12.19 6.23 -16.21
CA GLU A 124 11.51 6.52 -17.49
C GLU A 124 10.94 7.95 -17.54
N LEU A 125 10.33 8.43 -16.44
CA LEU A 125 9.45 9.60 -16.45
C LEU A 125 9.94 10.74 -15.53
N GLY A 126 11.04 10.54 -14.81
CA GLY A 126 11.48 11.42 -13.73
C GLY A 126 10.76 11.14 -12.41
N ASP A 127 11.28 11.71 -11.32
CA ASP A 127 10.86 11.41 -9.94
C ASP A 127 9.36 11.62 -9.70
N GLU A 128 8.86 12.82 -10.01
CA GLU A 128 7.47 13.19 -9.72
C GLU A 128 6.48 12.40 -10.56
N LYS A 129 6.63 12.44 -11.90
CA LYS A 129 5.72 11.76 -12.81
C LYS A 129 5.84 10.23 -12.68
N GLY A 130 7.05 9.72 -12.49
CA GLY A 130 7.30 8.30 -12.27
C GLY A 130 6.63 7.77 -11.01
N SER A 131 6.65 8.54 -9.92
CA SER A 131 5.97 8.16 -8.67
C SER A 131 4.45 8.14 -8.80
N VAL A 132 3.88 9.10 -9.54
CA VAL A 132 2.43 9.12 -9.84
C VAL A 132 2.03 7.92 -10.71
N GLU A 133 2.81 7.60 -11.74
CA GLU A 133 2.52 6.46 -12.62
C GLU A 133 2.77 5.11 -11.94
N TRP A 134 3.72 5.04 -11.01
CA TRP A 134 3.87 3.90 -10.11
C TRP A 134 2.63 3.71 -9.24
N ALA A 135 2.16 4.77 -8.57
CA ALA A 135 0.94 4.71 -7.75
C ALA A 135 -0.28 4.28 -8.57
N ARG A 136 -0.43 4.81 -9.79
CA ARG A 136 -1.47 4.40 -10.74
C ARG A 136 -1.37 2.92 -11.12
N ALA A 137 -0.16 2.42 -11.37
CA ALA A 137 0.05 1.02 -11.70
C ALA A 137 -0.29 0.10 -10.51
N GLU A 138 0.05 0.50 -9.28
CA GLU A 138 -0.34 -0.22 -8.06
C GLU A 138 -1.86 -0.27 -7.89
N LEU A 139 -2.58 0.83 -8.13
CA LEU A 139 -4.04 0.84 -8.07
C LEU A 139 -4.67 0.02 -9.19
N THR A 140 -4.13 0.10 -10.41
CA THR A 140 -4.58 -0.73 -11.54
C THR A 140 -4.51 -2.20 -11.20
N ARG A 141 -3.42 -2.65 -10.57
CA ARG A 141 -3.26 -4.04 -10.13
C ARG A 141 -4.39 -4.50 -9.22
N TYR A 142 -4.83 -3.65 -8.28
CA TYR A 142 -5.89 -3.99 -7.33
C TYR A 142 -7.29 -3.74 -7.90
N HIS A 143 -7.48 -4.02 -9.19
CA HIS A 143 -8.80 -4.21 -9.81
C HIS A 143 -9.03 -5.69 -10.09
N CYS A 144 -10.27 -6.14 -9.92
CA CYS A 144 -10.60 -7.54 -10.17
C CYS A 144 -10.35 -7.87 -11.65
N PRO A 145 -9.53 -8.90 -11.97
CA PRO A 145 -9.23 -9.25 -13.35
C PRO A 145 -10.45 -9.76 -14.13
N ASN A 146 -11.51 -10.22 -13.42
CA ASN A 146 -12.72 -10.75 -14.04
C ASN A 146 -13.79 -9.69 -14.33
N CYS A 147 -13.95 -8.69 -13.46
CA CYS A 147 -15.04 -7.70 -13.61
C CYS A 147 -14.60 -6.24 -13.53
N GLY A 148 -13.31 -5.98 -13.37
CA GLY A 148 -12.75 -4.63 -13.28
C GLY A 148 -13.10 -3.85 -12.01
N LYS A 149 -13.86 -4.41 -11.05
CA LYS A 149 -14.19 -3.68 -9.83
C LYS A 149 -13.00 -3.49 -8.89
N PRO A 150 -12.91 -2.34 -8.19
CA PRO A 150 -11.79 -2.06 -7.29
C PRO A 150 -11.76 -3.02 -6.11
N LEU A 151 -10.56 -3.41 -5.73
CA LEU A 151 -10.22 -4.29 -4.61
C LEU A 151 -9.21 -3.59 -3.69
N PHE A 152 -8.81 -4.28 -2.63
CA PHE A 152 -7.72 -3.86 -1.74
C PHE A 152 -6.62 -4.92 -1.77
N ARG A 153 -5.40 -4.53 -1.38
CA ARG A 153 -4.27 -5.46 -1.22
C ARG A 153 -4.60 -6.56 -0.21
N GLY A 154 -4.38 -7.82 -0.59
CA GLY A 154 -4.74 -8.99 0.20
C GLY A 154 -6.19 -9.45 0.03
N ALA A 155 -6.95 -8.87 -0.91
CA ALA A 155 -8.27 -9.39 -1.25
C ALA A 155 -8.15 -10.84 -1.77
N LYS A 156 -8.90 -11.77 -1.14
CA LYS A 156 -8.95 -13.18 -1.56
C LYS A 156 -10.04 -13.43 -2.61
N ARG A 157 -11.19 -12.77 -2.45
CA ARG A 157 -12.37 -12.91 -3.30
C ARG A 157 -12.95 -11.56 -3.67
N CYS A 158 -13.37 -11.39 -4.92
CA CYS A 158 -14.00 -10.15 -5.38
C CYS A 158 -15.41 -9.99 -4.78
N ARG A 159 -15.69 -8.84 -4.15
CA ARG A 159 -17.00 -8.59 -3.55
C ARG A 159 -18.14 -8.49 -4.57
N ALA A 160 -17.83 -8.06 -5.80
CA ALA A 160 -18.79 -7.82 -6.87
C ALA A 160 -19.13 -9.10 -7.64
N CYS A 161 -18.14 -9.74 -8.27
CA CYS A 161 -18.37 -10.92 -9.13
C CYS A 161 -18.06 -12.26 -8.44
N LYS A 162 -17.61 -12.24 -7.18
CA LYS A 162 -17.32 -13.44 -6.37
C LYS A 162 -16.19 -14.34 -6.87
N ALA A 163 -15.43 -13.93 -7.88
CA ALA A 163 -14.24 -14.64 -8.32
C ALA A 163 -13.17 -14.69 -7.22
N GLU A 164 -12.47 -15.82 -7.12
CA GLU A 164 -11.23 -15.93 -6.34
C GLU A 164 -10.11 -15.18 -7.07
N VAL A 165 -9.40 -14.32 -6.33
CA VAL A 165 -8.42 -13.38 -6.90
C VAL A 165 -7.07 -13.44 -6.18
N ALA A 166 -6.95 -14.22 -5.09
CA ALA A 166 -5.72 -14.30 -4.31
C ALA A 166 -4.50 -14.63 -5.19
N GLU A 167 -4.55 -15.71 -5.96
CA GLU A 167 -3.46 -16.17 -6.82
C GLU A 167 -3.10 -15.19 -7.93
N ALA A 168 -4.11 -14.52 -8.51
CA ALA A 168 -3.88 -13.50 -9.54
C ALA A 168 -3.25 -12.21 -8.99
N LEU A 169 -3.38 -11.97 -7.68
CA LEU A 169 -2.92 -10.75 -7.02
C LEU A 169 -1.67 -11.02 -6.16
N ASP A 170 -1.83 -11.27 -4.86
CA ASP A 170 -0.71 -11.32 -3.92
C ASP A 170 -0.28 -12.77 -3.57
N GLY A 171 -1.00 -13.75 -4.11
CA GLY A 171 -0.94 -15.16 -3.73
C GLY A 171 -1.55 -15.42 -2.35
N THR A 172 -1.73 -16.69 -1.99
CA THR A 172 -1.97 -17.07 -0.60
C THR A 172 -0.67 -17.17 0.20
N LEU A 173 -0.79 -17.23 1.53
CA LEU A 173 0.28 -17.69 2.41
C LEU A 173 0.47 -19.19 2.23
#